data_AF-E1T9V7-F1
#
_entry.id   AF-E1T9V7-F1
#
_cell.length_a   1.000
_cell.length_b   1.000
_cell.length_c   1.000
_cell.angle_alpha   90.00
_cell.angle_beta   90.00
_cell.angle_gamma   90.00
#
_symmetry.space_group_name_H-M   'P 1'
#
loop_
_entity.id
_entity.type
_entity.pdbx_description
1 polymer ?
#
loop_
_entity_poly.entity_id
_entity_poly.type
_entity_poly.pdbx_seq_one_letter_code
_entity_poly.pdbx_strand_id
1 'polypeptide(L)'
;MSEPSLDAVRRDEAGWIFVHIEGEPYDRGEQHGQLLAAEIRNAMRTARYLAKWDTGEDFDTFVAAAVAQFGSKLDTEFADEIQGIADGANLPFAEVLAWNGYMDLLQSWWPAHVAQQKPGLGLKPWRGRRGHHCSAFIATGRATRDGRIVMAHNSWDRYAAGDAFNVVFDIVPDRGNRILMQGVPGCISSLTDFWITAAGLMVTETTISNFVGYNAAGAPEFYRSRRASQYANSIGEWCEMFAIANNGGYANSWLLGDTRTGEIARYELGLHYSGFESTRDGFYSGYNTATDLKIRNQECIGEGEDYTDVRKNGARRLRFMQLEATHRGKIDAELAKAMIADHHDVYLDRNDNPCSRTICGHLELDDARFGGSDHGPFNPWGANDGKVTDSEMARDMAFSARWGHPCGRPFDAQAFMKRHPQWNWLNGYMRDRPSWPWTRFEALR
;
A
#
# COMPACT_ATOMS: atom_id res chain seq x y z
N MET A 1 -4.07 35.69 -7.22
CA MET A 1 -2.68 35.97 -6.79
C MET A 1 -2.13 34.63 -6.39
N SER A 2 -1.23 34.06 -7.18
CA SER A 2 -0.57 32.80 -6.81
C SER A 2 0.22 33.06 -5.53
N GLU A 3 0.02 32.23 -4.52
CA GLU A 3 0.92 32.20 -3.37
C GLU A 3 2.37 32.03 -3.89
N PRO A 4 3.37 32.63 -3.23
CA PRO A 4 4.75 32.39 -3.60
C PRO A 4 5.04 30.89 -3.50
N SER A 5 5.53 30.31 -4.60
CA SER A 5 6.06 28.94 -4.67
C SER A 5 7.02 28.71 -3.51
N LEU A 6 6.79 27.64 -2.76
CA LEU A 6 7.69 27.20 -1.70
C LEU A 6 8.78 26.35 -2.36
N ASP A 7 10.05 26.65 -2.09
CA ASP A 7 11.15 25.79 -2.52
C ASP A 7 10.89 24.34 -2.04
N ALA A 8 11.28 23.34 -2.84
CA ALA A 8 11.15 21.94 -2.48
C ALA A 8 11.79 21.64 -1.10
N VAL A 9 11.07 20.94 -0.22
CA VAL A 9 11.46 20.73 1.17
C VAL A 9 11.63 19.25 1.48
N ARG A 10 12.70 18.90 2.21
CA ARG A 10 12.85 17.61 2.90
C ARG A 10 12.99 17.81 4.40
N ARG A 11 12.28 17.02 5.21
CA ARG A 11 12.41 16.98 6.69
C ARG A 11 12.35 15.53 7.18
N ASP A 12 13.34 15.11 7.94
CA ASP A 12 13.34 13.81 8.60
C ASP A 12 12.75 13.96 10.02
N GLU A 13 11.68 13.23 10.32
CA GLU A 13 10.97 13.34 11.61
C GLU A 13 10.37 11.99 12.02
N ALA A 14 10.63 11.55 13.26
CA ALA A 14 10.04 10.34 13.84
C ALA A 14 10.13 9.08 12.96
N GLY A 15 11.25 8.91 12.25
CA GLY A 15 11.50 7.79 11.33
C GLY A 15 10.92 7.98 9.91
N TRP A 16 10.14 9.02 9.68
CA TRP A 16 9.62 9.39 8.38
C TRP A 16 10.51 10.43 7.68
N ILE A 17 10.40 10.48 6.36
CA ILE A 17 10.96 11.52 5.50
C ILE A 17 9.76 12.27 4.91
N PHE A 18 9.52 13.49 5.36
CA PHE A 18 8.54 14.38 4.76
C PHE A 18 9.17 15.11 3.56
N VAL A 19 8.46 15.10 2.43
CA VAL A 19 8.91 15.72 1.19
C VAL A 19 7.78 16.58 0.62
N HIS A 20 8.07 17.86 0.38
CA HIS A 20 7.22 18.76 -0.39
C HIS A 20 7.81 18.98 -1.78
N ILE A 21 7.01 18.76 -2.81
CA ILE A 21 7.37 18.99 -4.22
C ILE A 21 6.21 19.65 -4.96
N GLU A 22 6.54 20.49 -5.93
CA GLU A 22 5.52 21.26 -6.66
C GLU A 22 5.90 21.62 -8.10
N GLY A 23 4.87 21.97 -8.88
CA GLY A 23 5.03 22.53 -10.21
C GLY A 23 4.73 21.56 -11.36
N GLU A 24 5.28 21.89 -12.52
CA GLU A 24 5.14 21.11 -13.75
C GLU A 24 5.72 19.70 -13.59
N PRO A 25 5.29 18.72 -14.40
CA PRO A 25 5.57 17.32 -14.12
C PRO A 25 7.03 16.96 -14.05
N TYR A 26 7.83 17.43 -15.01
CA TYR A 26 9.27 17.21 -15.00
C TYR A 26 9.94 17.84 -13.77
N ASP A 27 9.61 19.11 -13.45
CA ASP A 27 10.26 19.87 -12.39
C ASP A 27 9.98 19.26 -11.01
N ARG A 28 8.73 18.90 -10.70
CA ARG A 28 8.39 18.20 -9.44
C ARG A 28 9.03 16.83 -9.37
N GLY A 29 9.16 16.15 -10.51
CA GLY A 29 9.90 14.90 -10.62
C GLY A 29 11.38 15.09 -10.28
N GLU A 30 12.02 16.11 -10.84
CA GLU A 30 13.42 16.43 -10.57
C GLU A 30 13.65 16.73 -9.08
N GLN A 31 12.78 17.53 -8.46
CA GLN A 31 12.80 17.80 -7.02
C GLN A 31 12.72 16.50 -6.21
N HIS A 32 11.78 15.60 -6.54
CA HIS A 32 11.67 14.29 -5.90
C HIS A 32 12.98 13.50 -6.03
N GLY A 33 13.50 13.37 -7.26
CA GLY A 33 14.73 12.65 -7.54
C GLY A 33 15.93 13.19 -6.77
N GLN A 34 16.09 14.51 -6.71
CA GLN A 34 17.20 15.17 -6.01
C GLN A 34 17.10 15.01 -4.49
N LEU A 35 15.92 15.23 -3.92
CA LEU A 35 15.70 15.16 -2.47
C LEU A 35 15.84 13.73 -1.91
N LEU A 36 15.53 12.71 -2.72
CA LEU A 36 15.49 11.30 -2.30
C LEU A 36 16.50 10.39 -3.03
N ALA A 37 17.52 10.96 -3.69
CA ALA A 37 18.45 10.19 -4.54
C ALA A 37 19.11 9.01 -3.81
N ALA A 38 19.44 9.16 -2.52
CA ALA A 38 20.04 8.08 -1.72
C ALA A 38 19.02 7.00 -1.38
N GLU A 39 17.81 7.40 -0.99
CA GLU A 39 16.70 6.51 -0.66
C GLU A 39 16.23 5.71 -1.87
N ILE A 40 16.10 6.34 -3.04
CA ILE A 40 15.74 5.69 -4.31
C ILE A 40 16.74 4.58 -4.64
N ARG A 41 18.04 4.89 -4.63
CA ARG A 41 19.10 3.89 -4.92
C ARG A 41 19.09 2.75 -3.91
N ASN A 42 18.84 3.02 -2.63
CA ASN A 42 18.77 1.98 -1.61
C ASN A 42 17.54 1.08 -1.77
N ALA A 43 16.38 1.68 -2.06
CA ALA A 43 15.14 0.95 -2.31
C ALA A 43 15.31 0.02 -3.53
N MET A 44 15.82 0.57 -4.64
CA MET A 44 16.09 -0.21 -5.85
C MET A 44 17.16 -1.29 -5.65
N ARG A 45 18.22 -1.04 -4.85
CA ARG A 45 19.19 -2.09 -4.48
C ARG A 45 18.50 -3.29 -3.84
N THR A 46 17.55 -3.02 -2.95
CA THR A 46 16.81 -4.05 -2.23
C THR A 46 15.79 -4.73 -3.15
N ALA A 47 15.06 -3.96 -3.95
CA ALA A 47 14.13 -4.47 -4.97
C ALA A 47 14.81 -5.42 -5.96
N ARG A 48 16.01 -5.06 -6.46
CA ARG A 48 16.82 -5.92 -7.34
C ARG A 48 17.19 -7.25 -6.68
N TYR A 49 17.59 -7.20 -5.41
CA TYR A 49 17.94 -8.40 -4.64
C TYR A 49 16.72 -9.31 -4.42
N LEU A 50 15.58 -8.73 -4.02
CA LEU A 50 14.35 -9.47 -3.76
C LEU A 50 13.73 -10.02 -5.04
N ALA A 51 13.72 -9.26 -6.15
CA ALA A 51 13.23 -9.74 -7.44
C ALA A 51 13.95 -11.02 -7.89
N LYS A 52 15.28 -11.04 -7.76
CA LYS A 52 16.09 -12.22 -8.07
C LYS A 52 15.77 -13.39 -7.15
N TRP A 53 15.58 -13.13 -5.86
CA TRP A 53 15.18 -14.17 -4.91
C TRP A 53 13.80 -14.75 -5.22
N ASP A 54 12.84 -13.90 -5.55
CA ASP A 54 11.43 -14.28 -5.69
C ASP A 54 11.14 -14.93 -7.05
N THR A 55 11.92 -14.60 -8.09
CA THR A 55 11.66 -15.05 -9.48
C THR A 55 12.77 -15.90 -10.08
N GLY A 56 14.01 -15.77 -9.60
CA GLY A 56 15.21 -16.34 -10.22
C GLY A 56 15.82 -15.50 -11.34
N GLU A 57 15.16 -14.43 -11.76
CA GLU A 57 15.60 -13.56 -12.86
C GLU A 57 16.33 -12.31 -12.35
N ASP A 58 17.25 -11.79 -13.16
CA ASP A 58 17.87 -10.51 -12.88
C ASP A 58 16.87 -9.36 -13.12
N PHE A 59 17.03 -8.26 -12.38
CA PHE A 59 16.06 -7.16 -12.41
C PHE A 59 15.92 -6.51 -13.79
N ASP A 60 16.94 -6.60 -14.64
CA ASP A 60 16.94 -6.05 -16.00
C ASP A 60 15.87 -6.71 -16.90
N THR A 61 15.47 -7.95 -16.60
CA THR A 61 14.30 -8.60 -17.23
C THR A 61 13.03 -7.78 -16.99
N PHE A 62 12.86 -7.26 -15.77
CA PHE A 62 11.70 -6.45 -15.38
C PHE A 62 11.84 -5.01 -15.88
N VAL A 63 13.05 -4.48 -16.02
CA VAL A 63 13.30 -3.19 -16.68
C VAL A 63 12.86 -3.22 -18.14
N ALA A 64 13.25 -4.25 -18.89
CA ALA A 64 12.81 -4.44 -20.27
C ALA A 64 11.29 -4.62 -20.36
N ALA A 65 10.70 -5.38 -19.42
CA ALA A 65 9.27 -5.57 -19.34
C ALA A 65 8.53 -4.26 -19.05
N ALA A 66 9.01 -3.41 -18.15
CA ALA A 66 8.40 -2.14 -17.81
C ALA A 66 8.27 -1.23 -19.04
N VAL A 67 9.34 -1.11 -19.82
CA VAL A 67 9.33 -0.34 -21.08
C VAL A 67 8.30 -0.91 -22.07
N ALA A 68 8.29 -2.23 -22.24
CA ALA A 68 7.41 -2.90 -23.19
C ALA A 68 5.92 -2.86 -22.78
N GLN A 69 5.63 -3.00 -21.49
CA GLN A 69 4.28 -3.07 -20.95
C GLN A 69 3.67 -1.68 -20.71
N PHE A 70 4.47 -0.73 -20.24
CA PHE A 70 3.95 0.54 -19.71
C PHE A 70 4.26 1.74 -20.58
N GLY A 71 5.38 1.76 -21.33
CA GLY A 71 5.89 2.98 -21.97
C GLY A 71 4.89 3.72 -22.88
N SER A 72 4.01 2.98 -23.58
CA SER A 72 2.95 3.57 -24.44
C SER A 72 1.61 3.79 -23.76
N LYS A 73 1.51 3.51 -22.46
CA LYS A 73 0.29 3.55 -21.65
C LYS A 73 0.23 4.74 -20.71
N LEU A 74 1.37 5.39 -20.48
CA LEU A 74 1.46 6.59 -19.66
C LEU A 74 1.21 7.81 -20.54
N ASP A 75 0.39 8.73 -20.05
CA ASP A 75 0.28 10.06 -20.63
C ASP A 75 1.56 10.87 -20.34
N THR A 76 1.80 11.92 -21.14
CA THR A 76 3.01 12.75 -21.06
C THR A 76 3.28 13.27 -19.65
N GLU A 77 2.25 13.68 -18.91
CA GLU A 77 2.40 14.20 -17.55
C GLU A 77 3.18 13.23 -16.63
N PHE A 78 2.73 11.98 -16.53
CA PHE A 78 3.34 11.02 -15.61
C PHE A 78 4.65 10.43 -16.16
N ALA A 79 4.79 10.37 -17.49
CA ALA A 79 6.06 10.02 -18.12
C ALA A 79 7.14 11.06 -17.82
N ASP A 80 6.80 12.35 -17.92
CA ASP A 80 7.71 13.48 -17.64
C ASP A 80 8.06 13.55 -16.15
N GLU A 81 7.12 13.27 -15.24
CA GLU A 81 7.40 13.19 -13.80
C GLU A 81 8.37 12.05 -13.46
N ILE A 82 8.17 10.85 -14.03
CA ILE A 82 9.10 9.73 -13.87
C ILE A 82 10.48 10.06 -14.47
N GLN A 83 10.51 10.77 -15.60
CA GLN A 83 11.75 11.23 -16.22
C GLN A 83 12.48 12.24 -15.33
N GLY A 84 11.77 13.21 -14.76
CA GLY A 84 12.32 14.15 -13.78
C GLY A 84 12.91 13.42 -12.57
N ILE A 85 12.20 12.44 -12.00
CA ILE A 85 12.71 11.61 -10.89
C ILE A 85 14.01 10.92 -11.28
N ALA A 86 14.06 10.34 -12.48
CA ALA A 86 15.23 9.65 -12.99
C ALA A 86 16.43 10.61 -13.12
N ASP A 87 16.23 11.78 -13.71
CA ASP A 87 17.29 12.77 -13.91
C ASP A 87 17.77 13.34 -12.57
N GLY A 88 16.85 13.71 -11.67
CA GLY A 88 17.18 14.21 -10.34
C GLY A 88 17.92 13.18 -9.47
N ALA A 89 17.62 11.89 -9.63
CA ALA A 89 18.32 10.80 -8.97
C ALA A 89 19.57 10.31 -9.74
N ASN A 90 19.86 10.86 -10.93
CA ASN A 90 20.90 10.39 -11.85
C ASN A 90 20.80 8.87 -12.12
N LEU A 91 19.62 8.44 -12.56
CA LEU A 91 19.27 7.06 -12.88
C LEU A 91 18.65 6.97 -14.28
N PRO A 92 18.69 5.82 -14.96
CA PRO A 92 17.97 5.66 -16.22
C PRO A 92 16.46 5.62 -16.01
N PHE A 93 15.71 6.34 -16.87
CA PHE A 93 14.24 6.34 -16.90
C PHE A 93 13.63 4.94 -16.80
N ALA A 94 14.13 3.99 -17.59
CA ALA A 94 13.60 2.63 -17.64
C ALA A 94 13.67 1.92 -16.28
N GLU A 95 14.69 2.20 -15.46
CA GLU A 95 14.80 1.59 -14.13
C GLU A 95 13.79 2.20 -13.16
N VAL A 96 13.58 3.52 -13.21
CA VAL A 96 12.57 4.21 -12.38
C VAL A 96 11.15 3.81 -12.80
N LEU A 97 10.90 3.64 -14.10
CA LEU A 97 9.64 3.10 -14.60
C LEU A 97 9.38 1.67 -14.09
N ALA A 98 10.41 0.81 -14.10
CA ALA A 98 10.31 -0.54 -13.56
C ALA A 98 10.07 -0.56 -12.05
N TRP A 99 10.66 0.41 -11.33
CA TRP A 99 10.43 0.58 -9.91
C TRP A 99 8.98 1.00 -9.59
N ASN A 100 8.43 1.96 -10.35
CA ASN A 100 7.02 2.34 -10.25
C ASN A 100 6.06 1.17 -10.50
N GLY A 101 6.39 0.31 -11.48
CA GLY A 101 5.61 -0.87 -11.82
C GLY A 101 6.00 -2.14 -11.08
N TYR A 102 6.78 -2.08 -9.98
CA TYR A 102 7.35 -3.27 -9.35
C TYR A 102 6.30 -4.33 -8.98
N MET A 103 5.17 -3.91 -8.38
CA MET A 103 4.09 -4.81 -7.98
C MET A 103 3.34 -5.37 -9.18
N ASP A 104 2.94 -4.53 -10.15
CA ASP A 104 2.36 -4.97 -11.43
C ASP A 104 3.25 -6.02 -12.13
N LEU A 105 4.56 -5.78 -12.17
CA LEU A 105 5.51 -6.63 -12.87
C LEU A 105 5.71 -7.97 -12.18
N LEU A 106 6.07 -7.97 -10.89
CA LEU A 106 6.45 -9.20 -10.19
C LEU A 106 5.24 -10.03 -9.74
N GLN A 107 4.17 -9.37 -9.31
CA GLN A 107 3.00 -10.09 -8.81
C GLN A 107 2.05 -10.49 -9.94
N SER A 108 1.94 -9.68 -11.00
CA SER A 108 0.89 -9.86 -12.00
C SER A 108 1.43 -10.29 -13.36
N TRP A 109 2.23 -9.45 -14.01
CA TRP A 109 2.77 -9.71 -15.36
C TRP A 109 3.65 -10.96 -15.39
N TRP A 110 4.65 -11.07 -14.51
CA TRP A 110 5.65 -12.13 -14.59
C TRP A 110 5.05 -13.55 -14.50
N PRO A 111 4.18 -13.87 -13.52
CA PRO A 111 3.54 -15.17 -13.50
C PRO A 111 2.68 -15.45 -14.73
N ALA A 112 1.98 -14.43 -15.26
CA ALA A 112 1.17 -14.57 -16.48
C ALA A 112 2.05 -14.79 -17.72
N HIS A 113 3.17 -14.06 -17.83
CA HIS A 113 4.16 -14.21 -18.89
C HIS A 113 4.78 -15.60 -18.90
N VAL A 114 5.20 -16.10 -17.73
CA VAL A 114 5.75 -17.45 -17.59
C VAL A 114 4.70 -18.50 -17.91
N ALA A 115 3.45 -18.34 -17.46
CA ALA A 115 2.35 -19.25 -17.77
C ALA A 115 2.08 -19.35 -19.28
N GLN A 116 2.16 -18.23 -20.01
CA GLN A 116 1.97 -18.23 -21.47
C GLN A 116 3.09 -18.97 -22.20
N GLN A 117 4.34 -18.82 -21.78
CA GLN A 117 5.48 -19.48 -22.43
C GLN A 117 5.63 -20.95 -22.01
N LYS A 118 5.35 -21.24 -20.75
CA LYS A 118 5.52 -22.56 -20.12
C LYS A 118 4.30 -22.84 -19.25
N PRO A 119 3.18 -23.33 -19.82
CA PRO A 119 1.93 -23.54 -19.08
C PRO A 119 2.07 -24.35 -17.79
N GLY A 120 2.96 -25.36 -17.77
CA GLY A 120 3.25 -26.15 -16.57
C GLY A 120 3.87 -25.35 -15.40
N LEU A 121 4.53 -24.22 -15.66
CA LEU A 121 5.05 -23.31 -14.63
C LEU A 121 4.02 -22.25 -14.21
N GLY A 122 2.96 -22.03 -14.98
CA GLY A 122 1.90 -21.07 -14.67
C GLY A 122 1.07 -21.43 -13.44
N LEU A 123 1.03 -22.72 -13.10
CA LEU A 123 0.36 -23.25 -11.89
C LEU A 123 1.25 -23.17 -10.64
N LYS A 124 2.51 -22.74 -10.78
CA LYS A 124 3.42 -22.63 -9.65
C LYS A 124 2.96 -21.50 -8.74
N PRO A 125 2.97 -21.70 -7.41
CA PRO A 125 2.84 -20.60 -6.49
C PRO A 125 4.06 -19.68 -6.53
N TRP A 126 3.88 -18.48 -7.06
CA TRP A 126 4.94 -17.47 -7.09
C TRP A 126 5.05 -16.78 -5.75
N ARG A 127 6.28 -16.61 -5.25
CA ARG A 127 6.55 -15.97 -3.95
C ARG A 127 5.98 -14.56 -3.89
N GLY A 128 6.07 -13.80 -4.99
CA GLY A 128 5.53 -12.45 -5.09
C GLY A 128 3.99 -12.36 -5.04
N ARG A 129 3.25 -13.44 -5.35
CA ARG A 129 1.77 -13.49 -5.21
C ARG A 129 1.33 -13.93 -3.81
N ARG A 130 2.27 -14.45 -3.02
CA ARG A 130 2.02 -14.98 -1.69
C ARG A 130 2.49 -13.94 -0.71
N GLY A 131 1.58 -13.34 0.02
CA GLY A 131 1.90 -12.30 0.99
C GLY A 131 0.62 -11.80 1.61
N HIS A 132 0.64 -11.62 2.93
CA HIS A 132 -0.44 -10.93 3.63
C HIS A 132 -0.14 -9.44 3.53
N HIS A 133 -1.03 -8.67 2.91
CA HIS A 133 -0.79 -7.27 2.57
C HIS A 133 -1.83 -6.32 3.18
N CYS A 134 -1.46 -5.73 4.30
CA CYS A 134 -2.15 -4.58 4.86
C CYS A 134 -3.49 -4.88 5.55
N SER A 135 -3.80 -4.06 6.54
CA SER A 135 -5.12 -4.01 7.16
C SER A 135 -5.62 -2.58 7.09
N ALA A 136 -6.90 -2.40 6.75
CA ALA A 136 -7.49 -1.07 6.64
C ALA A 136 -8.92 -1.06 7.15
N PHE A 137 -9.40 0.10 7.60
CA PHE A 137 -10.82 0.35 7.73
C PHE A 137 -11.19 1.81 7.46
N ILE A 138 -12.46 2.01 7.10
CA ILE A 138 -13.08 3.32 6.99
C ILE A 138 -14.48 3.27 7.62
N ALA A 139 -14.84 4.28 8.41
CA ALA A 139 -16.07 4.34 9.17
C ALA A 139 -16.71 5.73 9.08
N THR A 140 -18.04 5.82 9.13
CA THR A 140 -18.79 7.09 9.10
C THR A 140 -20.16 6.95 9.80
N GLY A 141 -20.86 8.06 10.04
CA GLY A 141 -22.20 8.06 10.62
C GLY A 141 -22.23 7.45 12.03
N ARG A 142 -23.18 6.55 12.31
CA ARG A 142 -23.36 5.98 13.66
C ARG A 142 -22.21 5.07 14.10
N ALA A 143 -21.27 4.74 13.22
CA ALA A 143 -20.05 4.03 13.58
C ALA A 143 -19.05 4.93 14.34
N THR A 144 -18.99 6.22 14.00
CA THR A 144 -17.99 7.16 14.52
C THR A 144 -18.55 8.07 15.60
N ARG A 145 -17.65 8.69 16.37
CA ARG A 145 -17.99 9.50 17.55
C ARG A 145 -18.80 10.76 17.22
N ASP A 146 -18.47 11.42 16.11
CA ASP A 146 -19.07 12.69 15.69
C ASP A 146 -19.87 12.57 14.38
N GLY A 147 -20.05 11.35 13.89
CA GLY A 147 -20.75 11.08 12.63
C GLY A 147 -19.91 11.32 11.37
N ARG A 148 -18.65 11.76 11.50
CA ARG A 148 -17.76 12.03 10.36
C ARG A 148 -16.86 10.85 10.03
N ILE A 149 -16.18 10.92 8.89
CA ILE A 149 -15.33 9.83 8.40
C ILE A 149 -14.08 9.69 9.27
N VAL A 150 -13.73 8.45 9.62
CA VAL A 150 -12.43 8.03 10.18
C VAL A 150 -11.88 6.89 9.33
N MET A 151 -10.62 6.98 8.92
CA MET A 151 -9.91 6.00 8.09
C MET A 151 -8.58 5.63 8.73
N ALA A 152 -8.24 4.34 8.70
CA ALA A 152 -6.95 3.84 9.18
C ALA A 152 -6.40 2.74 8.27
N HIS A 153 -5.07 2.66 8.21
CA HIS A 153 -4.36 1.70 7.37
C HIS A 153 -3.00 1.35 7.99
N ASN A 154 -2.57 0.09 7.89
CA ASN A 154 -1.19 -0.32 8.13
C ASN A 154 -0.67 -1.12 6.93
N SER A 155 0.53 -0.80 6.44
CA SER A 155 1.08 -1.49 5.27
C SER A 155 1.82 -2.75 5.70
N TRP A 156 1.53 -3.90 5.10
CA TRP A 156 2.31 -5.12 5.37
C TRP A 156 3.19 -5.51 4.19
N ASP A 157 4.46 -5.75 4.51
CA ASP A 157 5.45 -6.26 3.56
C ASP A 157 6.59 -6.95 4.34
N ARG A 158 7.46 -7.66 3.61
CA ARG A 158 8.78 -8.08 4.07
C ARG A 158 9.50 -6.86 4.61
N TYR A 159 10.08 -6.93 5.81
CA TYR A 159 10.73 -5.77 6.42
C TYR A 159 11.84 -5.17 5.55
N ALA A 160 12.54 -6.01 4.77
CA ALA A 160 13.53 -5.52 3.80
C ALA A 160 12.92 -4.63 2.69
N ALA A 161 11.75 -4.98 2.15
CA ALA A 161 11.06 -4.15 1.16
C ALA A 161 10.42 -2.93 1.84
N GLY A 162 9.72 -3.20 2.96
CA GLY A 162 9.02 -2.19 3.74
C GLY A 162 9.92 -1.07 4.25
N ASP A 163 11.24 -1.27 4.40
CA ASP A 163 12.21 -0.22 4.79
C ASP A 163 12.17 1.05 3.94
N ALA A 164 11.65 0.97 2.72
CA ALA A 164 11.52 2.11 1.81
C ALA A 164 10.20 2.89 1.96
N PHE A 165 9.22 2.41 2.73
CA PHE A 165 7.87 2.96 2.75
C PHE A 165 7.71 4.16 3.70
N ASN A 166 8.81 4.78 4.14
CA ASN A 166 8.84 5.79 5.18
C ASN A 166 8.81 7.23 4.64
N VAL A 167 8.22 7.46 3.46
CA VAL A 167 8.11 8.81 2.89
C VAL A 167 6.69 9.32 2.99
N VAL A 168 6.54 10.57 3.43
CA VAL A 168 5.29 11.33 3.36
C VAL A 168 5.48 12.40 2.30
N PHE A 169 4.69 12.33 1.24
CA PHE A 169 4.73 13.29 0.15
C PHE A 169 3.58 14.28 0.25
N ASP A 170 3.92 15.56 0.17
CA ASP A 170 3.03 16.67 -0.09
C ASP A 170 3.31 17.20 -1.50
N ILE A 171 2.39 16.95 -2.42
CA ILE A 171 2.57 17.18 -3.86
C ILE A 171 1.57 18.22 -4.33
N VAL A 172 2.08 19.35 -4.83
CA VAL A 172 1.27 20.42 -5.46
C VAL A 172 1.49 20.36 -6.98
N PRO A 173 0.68 19.62 -7.74
CA PRO A 173 0.83 19.58 -9.19
C PRO A 173 0.41 20.92 -9.83
N ASP A 174 0.94 21.23 -11.01
CA ASP A 174 0.49 22.35 -11.86
C ASP A 174 -1.01 22.22 -12.23
N ARG A 175 -1.50 20.98 -12.34
CA ARG A 175 -2.88 20.63 -12.70
C ARG A 175 -3.44 19.50 -11.84
N GLY A 176 -4.73 19.62 -11.52
CA GLY A 176 -5.43 18.69 -10.64
C GLY A 176 -5.36 19.10 -9.17
N ASN A 177 -5.61 18.14 -8.29
CA ASN A 177 -5.68 18.36 -6.84
C ASN A 177 -4.32 18.13 -6.18
N ARG A 178 -4.01 18.97 -5.19
CA ARG A 178 -2.91 18.71 -4.24
C ARG A 178 -3.14 17.38 -3.53
N ILE A 179 -2.05 16.67 -3.26
CA ILE A 179 -2.05 15.35 -2.65
C ILE A 179 -1.14 15.34 -1.43
N LEU A 180 -1.63 14.83 -0.30
CA LEU A 180 -0.80 14.36 0.80
C LEU A 180 -0.91 12.83 0.86
N MET A 181 0.22 12.12 0.80
CA MET A 181 0.22 10.65 0.79
C MET A 181 1.40 10.05 1.55
N GLN A 182 1.25 8.82 2.04
CA GLN A 182 2.42 7.95 2.23
C GLN A 182 2.93 7.54 0.85
N GLY A 183 4.24 7.38 0.65
CA GLY A 183 4.76 6.83 -0.58
C GLY A 183 6.12 6.15 -0.43
N VAL A 184 6.69 5.84 -1.58
CA VAL A 184 7.96 5.14 -1.74
C VAL A 184 8.90 6.03 -2.55
N PRO A 185 10.17 6.18 -2.16
CA PRO A 185 11.12 7.02 -2.88
C PRO A 185 11.27 6.54 -4.33
N GLY A 186 11.08 7.46 -5.28
CA GLY A 186 11.18 7.22 -6.72
C GLY A 186 9.88 6.78 -7.38
N CYS A 187 8.78 6.66 -6.61
CA CYS A 187 7.47 6.29 -7.13
C CYS A 187 6.52 7.50 -7.15
N ILE A 188 5.81 7.69 -8.26
CA ILE A 188 4.78 8.74 -8.38
C ILE A 188 3.47 8.36 -7.67
N SER A 189 3.29 7.06 -7.42
CA SER A 189 2.18 6.49 -6.67
C SER A 189 2.63 6.05 -5.27
N SER A 190 1.66 5.85 -4.38
CA SER A 190 1.89 5.52 -2.99
C SER A 190 2.44 4.09 -2.81
N LEU A 191 2.03 3.13 -3.64
CA LEU A 191 2.33 1.68 -3.60
C LEU A 191 1.93 0.93 -2.31
N THR A 192 1.77 1.66 -1.22
CA THR A 192 1.12 1.26 0.03
C THR A 192 -0.34 1.72 0.07
N ASP A 193 -0.63 2.78 -0.67
CA ASP A 193 -1.87 3.53 -0.81
C ASP A 193 -2.50 4.03 0.49
N PHE A 194 -2.11 5.26 0.84
CA PHE A 194 -2.81 6.12 1.78
C PHE A 194 -2.73 7.56 1.30
N TRP A 195 -3.87 8.11 0.86
CA TRP A 195 -3.95 9.40 0.18
C TRP A 195 -5.02 10.29 0.80
N ILE A 196 -4.72 11.59 0.79
CA ILE A 196 -5.65 12.68 1.05
C ILE A 196 -5.49 13.69 -0.09
N THR A 197 -6.58 14.10 -0.69
CA THR A 197 -6.58 15.02 -1.83
C THR A 197 -7.28 16.33 -1.47
N ALA A 198 -6.89 17.43 -2.10
CA ALA A 198 -7.54 18.73 -1.90
C ALA A 198 -9.02 18.75 -2.35
N ALA A 199 -9.46 17.76 -3.13
CA ALA A 199 -10.88 17.54 -3.43
C ALA A 199 -11.68 16.98 -2.24
N GLY A 200 -11.01 16.67 -1.12
CA GLY A 200 -11.61 16.10 0.08
C GLY A 200 -11.74 14.57 0.03
N LEU A 201 -11.03 13.90 -0.89
CA LEU A 201 -11.01 12.44 -0.99
C LEU A 201 -9.98 11.84 -0.02
N MET A 202 -10.39 10.75 0.63
CA MET A 202 -9.56 9.88 1.46
C MET A 202 -9.50 8.53 0.75
N VAL A 203 -8.30 8.03 0.43
CA VAL A 203 -8.14 6.80 -0.36
C VAL A 203 -7.11 5.88 0.30
N THR A 204 -7.47 4.62 0.50
CA THR A 204 -6.54 3.57 0.91
C THR A 204 -6.99 2.22 0.35
N GLU A 205 -6.17 1.18 0.48
CA GLU A 205 -6.49 -0.14 -0.06
C GLU A 205 -5.95 -1.28 0.81
N THR A 206 -6.32 -2.49 0.45
CA THR A 206 -5.55 -3.69 0.81
C THR A 206 -5.53 -4.65 -0.38
N THR A 207 -4.37 -5.18 -0.72
CA THR A 207 -4.19 -6.01 -1.92
C THR A 207 -5.03 -7.27 -1.88
N ILE A 208 -5.70 -7.63 -2.98
CA ILE A 208 -6.44 -8.89 -3.07
C ILE A 208 -5.45 -10.03 -3.28
N SER A 209 -5.23 -10.80 -2.23
CA SER A 209 -4.30 -11.93 -2.26
C SER A 209 -4.74 -13.00 -3.23
N ASN A 210 -3.75 -13.67 -3.82
CA ASN A 210 -3.94 -14.74 -4.80
C ASN A 210 -4.80 -14.36 -6.01
N PHE A 211 -4.98 -13.07 -6.30
CA PHE A 211 -5.55 -12.61 -7.56
C PHE A 211 -4.75 -13.18 -8.73
N VAL A 212 -5.42 -13.55 -9.82
CA VAL A 212 -4.85 -14.09 -11.06
C VAL A 212 -5.50 -13.44 -12.26
N GLY A 213 -4.65 -12.95 -13.16
CA GLY A 213 -5.06 -12.24 -14.34
C GLY A 213 -4.02 -11.18 -14.66
N TYR A 214 -3.83 -10.91 -15.94
CA TYR A 214 -3.07 -9.77 -16.41
C TYR A 214 -3.43 -9.49 -17.87
N ASN A 215 -3.72 -8.23 -18.19
CA ASN A 215 -3.97 -7.76 -19.54
C ASN A 215 -2.86 -6.81 -19.99
N ALA A 216 -1.96 -7.31 -20.84
CA ALA A 216 -0.82 -6.56 -21.36
C ALA A 216 -1.20 -5.34 -22.23
N ALA A 217 -2.47 -5.22 -22.66
CA ALA A 217 -2.94 -4.04 -23.38
C ALA A 217 -3.39 -2.90 -22.46
N GLY A 218 -3.60 -3.17 -21.17
CA GLY A 218 -4.02 -2.18 -20.17
C GLY A 218 -2.88 -1.29 -19.66
N ALA A 219 -3.24 -0.27 -18.89
CA ALA A 219 -2.35 0.64 -18.19
C ALA A 219 -2.08 0.15 -16.75
N PRO A 220 -0.87 0.38 -16.22
CA PRO A 220 -0.47 -0.10 -14.91
C PRO A 220 -1.25 0.55 -13.77
N GLU A 221 -1.37 -0.17 -12.65
CA GLU A 221 -2.07 0.30 -11.46
C GLU A 221 -1.53 1.64 -10.96
N PHE A 222 -0.21 1.77 -10.81
CA PHE A 222 0.40 2.97 -10.24
C PHE A 222 0.00 4.25 -11.00
N TYR A 223 -0.12 4.17 -12.33
CA TYR A 223 -0.56 5.29 -13.17
C TYR A 223 -2.05 5.54 -13.00
N ARG A 224 -2.87 4.48 -12.98
CA ARG A 224 -4.33 4.60 -12.84
C ARG A 224 -4.71 5.18 -11.48
N SER A 225 -4.13 4.71 -10.37
CA SER A 225 -4.42 5.20 -9.02
C SER A 225 -3.89 6.61 -8.80
N ARG A 226 -2.67 6.92 -9.27
CA ARG A 226 -2.14 8.28 -9.22
C ARG A 226 -3.03 9.25 -9.98
N ARG A 227 -3.41 8.92 -11.21
CA ARG A 227 -4.28 9.77 -12.05
C ARG A 227 -5.65 9.97 -11.43
N ALA A 228 -6.30 8.90 -10.96
CA ALA A 228 -7.60 8.99 -10.29
C ALA A 228 -7.52 9.87 -9.03
N SER A 229 -6.49 9.69 -8.20
CA SER A 229 -6.33 10.46 -6.95
C SER A 229 -5.99 11.93 -7.20
N GLN A 230 -5.26 12.26 -8.27
CA GLN A 230 -4.96 13.64 -8.62
C GLN A 230 -6.16 14.38 -9.22
N TYR A 231 -6.96 13.74 -10.06
CA TYR A 231 -7.95 14.45 -10.87
C TYR A 231 -9.40 14.27 -10.43
N ALA A 232 -9.73 13.19 -9.72
CA ALA A 232 -11.11 12.95 -9.31
C ALA A 232 -11.58 13.93 -8.23
N ASN A 233 -12.84 14.33 -8.32
CA ASN A 233 -13.53 15.21 -7.41
C ASN A 233 -14.69 14.52 -6.69
N SER A 234 -14.82 13.20 -6.79
CA SER A 234 -15.80 12.40 -6.06
C SER A 234 -15.38 10.92 -6.04
N ILE A 235 -15.96 10.13 -5.14
CA ILE A 235 -15.76 8.67 -5.11
C ILE A 235 -16.11 8.02 -6.46
N GLY A 236 -17.23 8.43 -7.07
CA GLY A 236 -17.68 7.89 -8.35
C GLY A 236 -16.71 8.18 -9.49
N GLU A 237 -16.29 9.45 -9.61
CA GLU A 237 -15.29 9.87 -10.61
C GLU A 237 -13.95 9.14 -10.40
N TRP A 238 -13.53 8.95 -9.14
CA TRP A 238 -12.32 8.19 -8.83
C TRP A 238 -12.41 6.75 -9.36
N CYS A 239 -13.53 6.07 -9.11
CA CYS A 239 -13.76 4.70 -9.58
C CYS A 239 -13.80 4.62 -11.12
N GLU A 240 -14.48 5.56 -11.77
CA GLU A 240 -14.57 5.63 -13.23
C GLU A 240 -13.18 5.84 -13.86
N MET A 241 -12.39 6.77 -13.33
CA MET A 241 -11.04 7.03 -13.80
C MET A 241 -10.10 5.83 -13.57
N PHE A 242 -10.17 5.20 -12.40
CA PHE A 242 -9.31 4.06 -12.06
C PHE A 242 -9.60 2.81 -12.91
N ALA A 243 -10.86 2.63 -13.35
CA ALA A 243 -11.28 1.49 -14.16
C ALA A 243 -10.80 1.55 -15.63
N ILE A 244 -10.41 2.74 -16.12
CA ILE A 244 -10.00 2.92 -17.52
C ILE A 244 -8.74 2.12 -17.81
N ALA A 245 -8.79 1.35 -18.91
CA ALA A 245 -7.67 0.56 -19.41
C ALA A 245 -7.07 -0.39 -18.36
N ASN A 246 -7.87 -0.98 -17.48
CA ASN A 246 -7.39 -1.90 -16.44
C ASN A 246 -6.53 -3.05 -17.00
N ASN A 247 -5.33 -3.22 -16.43
CA ASN A 247 -4.42 -4.33 -16.74
C ASN A 247 -4.55 -5.51 -15.75
N GLY A 248 -5.33 -5.37 -14.67
CA GLY A 248 -5.41 -6.36 -13.59
C GLY A 248 -4.11 -6.50 -12.78
N GLY A 249 -3.16 -5.58 -12.95
CA GLY A 249 -1.97 -5.48 -12.12
C GLY A 249 -2.35 -4.95 -10.74
N TYR A 250 -1.74 -5.53 -9.70
CA TYR A 250 -1.87 -5.10 -8.31
C TYR A 250 -3.35 -4.86 -7.91
N ALA A 251 -4.17 -5.91 -8.06
CA ALA A 251 -5.61 -5.83 -7.81
C ALA A 251 -5.89 -5.69 -6.31
N ASN A 252 -6.72 -4.71 -5.95
CA ASN A 252 -6.86 -4.24 -4.57
C ASN A 252 -8.34 -4.03 -4.18
N SER A 253 -8.61 -4.11 -2.88
CA SER A 253 -9.88 -3.63 -2.28
C SER A 253 -9.68 -2.19 -1.79
N TRP A 254 -10.20 -1.22 -2.54
CA TRP A 254 -10.07 0.21 -2.25
C TRP A 254 -11.15 0.67 -1.27
N LEU A 255 -10.74 1.40 -0.23
CA LEU A 255 -11.60 2.11 0.70
C LEU A 255 -11.52 3.60 0.41
N LEU A 256 -12.67 4.20 0.12
CA LEU A 256 -12.78 5.57 -0.37
C LEU A 256 -13.68 6.38 0.57
N GLY A 257 -13.32 7.63 0.87
CA GLY A 257 -14.15 8.57 1.64
C GLY A 257 -14.20 9.94 0.97
N ASP A 258 -15.35 10.62 1.05
CA ASP A 258 -15.49 12.02 0.64
C ASP A 258 -15.94 12.87 1.85
N THR A 259 -15.01 13.69 2.34
CA THR A 259 -15.22 14.54 3.52
C THR A 259 -16.31 15.60 3.35
N ARG A 260 -16.70 15.93 2.11
CA ARG A 260 -17.75 16.93 1.83
C ARG A 260 -19.15 16.32 1.92
N THR A 261 -19.28 15.02 1.67
CA THR A 261 -20.57 14.32 1.67
C THR A 261 -20.75 13.40 2.88
N GLY A 262 -19.67 13.00 3.54
CA GLY A 262 -19.65 11.99 4.60
C GLY A 262 -19.81 10.56 4.07
N GLU A 263 -19.78 10.38 2.74
CA GLU A 263 -19.88 9.08 2.08
C GLU A 263 -18.57 8.31 2.17
N ILE A 264 -18.68 7.01 2.42
CA ILE A 264 -17.60 6.04 2.33
C ILE A 264 -17.98 4.95 1.34
N ALA A 265 -16.99 4.34 0.68
CA ALA A 265 -17.18 3.23 -0.24
C ALA A 265 -16.10 2.18 -0.11
N ARG A 266 -16.45 0.95 -0.50
CA ARG A 266 -15.49 -0.10 -0.88
C ARG A 266 -15.64 -0.37 -2.38
N TYR A 267 -14.54 -0.25 -3.10
CA TYR A 267 -14.45 -0.55 -4.52
C TYR A 267 -13.40 -1.64 -4.76
N GLU A 268 -13.82 -2.76 -5.31
CA GLU A 268 -12.94 -3.86 -5.70
C GLU A 268 -12.93 -3.95 -7.22
N LEU A 269 -11.75 -3.83 -7.82
CA LEU A 269 -11.56 -3.93 -9.26
C LEU A 269 -10.69 -5.14 -9.57
N GLY A 270 -11.33 -6.23 -10.01
CA GLY A 270 -10.66 -7.38 -10.63
C GLY A 270 -10.31 -7.08 -12.08
N LEU A 271 -9.97 -8.10 -12.89
CA LEU A 271 -9.66 -7.92 -14.31
C LEU A 271 -10.94 -7.88 -15.16
N HIS A 272 -11.91 -8.71 -14.81
CA HIS A 272 -13.18 -8.89 -15.51
C HIS A 272 -14.39 -8.42 -14.71
N TYR A 273 -14.28 -8.40 -13.38
CA TYR A 273 -15.37 -8.03 -12.49
C TYR A 273 -15.01 -6.82 -11.63
N SER A 274 -16.04 -6.12 -11.18
CA SER A 274 -15.93 -5.06 -10.19
C SER A 274 -17.05 -5.18 -9.16
N GLY A 275 -16.73 -4.84 -7.91
CA GLY A 275 -17.66 -4.72 -6.80
C GLY A 275 -17.63 -3.30 -6.26
N PHE A 276 -18.80 -2.70 -6.00
CA PHE A 276 -18.91 -1.35 -5.45
C PHE A 276 -20.02 -1.30 -4.41
N GLU A 277 -19.67 -0.85 -3.21
CA GLU A 277 -20.59 -0.63 -2.10
C GLU A 277 -20.32 0.75 -1.50
N SER A 278 -21.35 1.57 -1.28
CA SER A 278 -21.20 2.86 -0.59
C SER A 278 -22.27 3.09 0.47
N THR A 279 -21.96 3.91 1.46
CA THR A 279 -22.87 4.30 2.54
C THR A 279 -22.45 5.62 3.17
N ARG A 280 -23.39 6.29 3.84
CA ARG A 280 -23.12 7.44 4.74
C ARG A 280 -23.27 7.10 6.21
N ASP A 281 -23.45 5.81 6.51
CA ASP A 281 -23.63 5.31 7.86
C ASP A 281 -23.17 3.85 7.91
N GLY A 282 -21.95 3.61 8.36
CA GLY A 282 -21.39 2.27 8.36
C GLY A 282 -19.87 2.19 8.50
N PHE A 283 -19.36 1.02 8.16
CA PHE A 283 -17.97 0.62 8.36
C PHE A 283 -17.59 -0.37 7.26
N TYR A 284 -16.45 -0.15 6.59
CA TYR A 284 -15.83 -1.09 5.68
C TYR A 284 -14.41 -1.40 6.14
N SER A 285 -13.96 -2.64 5.93
CA SER A 285 -12.60 -3.07 6.23
C SER A 285 -11.95 -3.78 5.05
N GLY A 286 -10.64 -3.58 4.89
CA GLY A 286 -9.75 -4.31 4.00
C GLY A 286 -8.86 -5.26 4.81
N TYR A 287 -8.71 -6.49 4.31
CA TYR A 287 -8.00 -7.58 5.00
C TYR A 287 -7.49 -8.63 4.01
N ASN A 288 -7.16 -8.21 2.78
CA ASN A 288 -6.58 -9.05 1.71
C ASN A 288 -7.45 -10.07 1.02
N THR A 289 -8.73 -10.18 1.35
CA THR A 289 -9.62 -11.09 0.66
C THR A 289 -10.78 -10.29 0.06
N ALA A 290 -10.99 -10.46 -1.25
CA ALA A 290 -12.08 -9.82 -1.95
C ALA A 290 -13.43 -10.17 -1.30
N THR A 291 -14.29 -9.15 -1.16
CA THR A 291 -15.65 -9.33 -0.66
C THR A 291 -16.62 -9.67 -1.79
N ASP A 292 -16.39 -9.14 -2.99
CA ASP A 292 -17.16 -9.49 -4.18
C ASP A 292 -16.98 -10.98 -4.53
N LEU A 293 -18.11 -11.66 -4.74
CA LEU A 293 -18.14 -13.10 -4.97
C LEU A 293 -17.60 -13.50 -6.34
N LYS A 294 -17.68 -12.64 -7.36
CA LYS A 294 -17.16 -12.96 -8.68
C LYS A 294 -15.65 -12.81 -8.70
N ILE A 295 -15.12 -11.70 -8.18
CA ILE A 295 -13.67 -11.51 -8.05
C ILE A 295 -13.07 -12.63 -7.20
N ARG A 296 -13.61 -12.87 -6.00
CA ARG A 296 -13.07 -13.87 -5.08
C ARG A 296 -13.08 -15.29 -5.66
N ASN A 297 -14.17 -15.70 -6.30
CA ASN A 297 -14.33 -17.10 -6.71
C ASN A 297 -13.90 -17.38 -8.16
N GLN A 298 -13.72 -16.35 -8.99
CA GLN A 298 -13.42 -16.52 -10.42
C GLN A 298 -12.10 -15.87 -10.85
N GLU A 299 -11.55 -14.94 -10.07
CA GLU A 299 -10.31 -14.23 -10.40
C GLU A 299 -9.22 -14.40 -9.33
N CYS A 300 -9.47 -15.17 -8.27
CA CYS A 300 -8.47 -15.52 -7.26
C CYS A 300 -8.28 -17.05 -7.22
N ILE A 301 -7.06 -17.50 -6.97
CA ILE A 301 -6.74 -18.94 -6.87
C ILE A 301 -6.46 -19.37 -5.44
N GLY A 302 -6.84 -20.62 -5.14
CA GLY A 302 -6.51 -21.28 -3.88
C GLY A 302 -7.50 -20.96 -2.75
N GLU A 303 -7.87 -22.01 -2.01
CA GLU A 303 -8.57 -21.95 -0.72
C GLU A 303 -7.65 -21.35 0.40
N GLY A 304 -6.55 -20.71 0.00
CA GLY A 304 -5.35 -20.48 0.78
C GLY A 304 -5.36 -19.21 1.61
N GLU A 305 -6.24 -18.24 1.34
CA GLU A 305 -6.37 -16.97 2.07
C GLU A 305 -7.86 -16.64 2.24
N ASP A 306 -8.54 -17.63 2.82
CA ASP A 306 -9.99 -17.74 2.82
C ASP A 306 -10.66 -16.68 3.70
N TYR A 307 -11.71 -16.08 3.12
CA TYR A 307 -12.65 -15.14 3.72
C TYR A 307 -13.20 -15.63 5.08
N THR A 308 -13.28 -16.95 5.27
CA THR A 308 -13.82 -17.58 6.48
C THR A 308 -12.78 -18.24 7.39
N ASP A 309 -11.55 -18.49 6.91
CA ASP A 309 -10.53 -19.20 7.69
C ASP A 309 -9.84 -18.24 8.67
N VAL A 310 -10.24 -18.31 9.93
CA VAL A 310 -9.65 -17.53 11.03
C VAL A 310 -8.23 -17.95 11.39
N ARG A 311 -7.66 -18.96 10.75
CA ARG A 311 -6.21 -19.23 10.84
C ARG A 311 -5.40 -18.30 9.92
N LYS A 312 -6.07 -17.49 9.09
CA LYS A 312 -5.50 -16.65 8.02
C LYS A 312 -6.19 -15.28 7.99
N ASN A 313 -6.37 -14.67 6.81
CA ASN A 313 -7.00 -13.36 6.63
C ASN A 313 -8.42 -13.24 7.22
N GLY A 314 -9.17 -14.35 7.25
CA GLY A 314 -10.48 -14.41 7.92
C GLY A 314 -10.44 -13.99 9.39
N ALA A 315 -9.29 -14.09 10.06
CA ALA A 315 -9.08 -13.61 11.43
C ALA A 315 -9.25 -12.11 11.53
N ARG A 316 -8.58 -11.36 10.66
CA ARG A 316 -8.61 -9.88 10.63
C ARG A 316 -9.99 -9.39 10.27
N ARG A 317 -10.67 -10.05 9.32
CA ARG A 317 -12.09 -9.80 9.01
C ARG A 317 -12.96 -9.92 10.25
N LEU A 318 -12.92 -11.07 10.93
CA LEU A 318 -13.70 -11.30 12.13
C LEU A 318 -13.35 -10.28 13.22
N ARG A 319 -12.06 -9.97 13.39
CA ARG A 319 -11.61 -9.01 14.39
C ARG A 319 -12.11 -7.59 14.13
N PHE A 320 -12.08 -7.12 12.88
CA PHE A 320 -12.69 -5.83 12.53
C PHE A 320 -14.19 -5.80 12.82
N MET A 321 -14.94 -6.88 12.55
CA MET A 321 -16.35 -6.98 12.91
C MET A 321 -16.58 -6.86 14.42
N GLN A 322 -15.75 -7.52 15.24
CA GLN A 322 -15.82 -7.43 16.70
C GLN A 322 -15.50 -6.02 17.21
N LEU A 323 -14.45 -5.39 16.67
CA LEU A 323 -14.05 -4.04 17.06
C LEU A 323 -15.11 -3.01 16.69
N GLU A 324 -15.68 -3.08 15.49
CA GLU A 324 -16.78 -2.23 15.06
C GLU A 324 -17.97 -2.38 16.01
N ALA A 325 -18.41 -3.61 16.30
CA ALA A 325 -19.54 -3.84 17.20
C ALA A 325 -19.28 -3.33 18.62
N THR A 326 -18.05 -3.47 19.11
CA THR A 326 -17.64 -3.04 20.47
C THR A 326 -17.54 -1.51 20.58
N HIS A 327 -17.12 -0.85 19.51
CA HIS A 327 -16.77 0.57 19.50
C HIS A 327 -17.75 1.44 18.71
N ARG A 328 -18.86 0.87 18.21
CA ARG A 328 -19.87 1.60 17.45
C ARG A 328 -20.33 2.87 18.17
N GLY A 329 -20.29 3.98 17.44
CA GLY A 329 -20.62 5.33 17.93
C GLY A 329 -19.52 5.98 18.75
N LYS A 330 -18.33 5.38 18.81
CA LYS A 330 -17.17 5.88 19.59
C LYS A 330 -15.89 5.95 18.77
N ILE A 331 -15.88 5.49 17.52
CA ILE A 331 -14.68 5.50 16.68
C ILE A 331 -14.30 6.96 16.39
N ASP A 332 -13.16 7.37 16.93
CA ASP A 332 -12.44 8.62 16.63
C ASP A 332 -10.99 8.29 16.24
N ALA A 333 -10.17 9.31 15.96
CA ALA A 333 -8.79 9.10 15.51
C ALA A 333 -7.92 8.35 16.54
N GLU A 334 -8.11 8.57 17.85
CA GLU A 334 -7.33 7.86 18.87
C GLU A 334 -7.75 6.40 18.98
N LEU A 335 -9.06 6.12 18.91
CA LEU A 335 -9.54 4.74 18.88
C LEU A 335 -9.10 4.02 17.59
N ALA A 336 -9.03 4.74 16.46
CA ALA A 336 -8.54 4.20 15.21
C ALA A 336 -7.05 3.78 15.30
N LYS A 337 -6.20 4.56 15.98
CA LYS A 337 -4.80 4.18 16.27
C LYS A 337 -4.72 2.89 17.08
N ALA A 338 -5.62 2.71 18.06
CA ALA A 338 -5.68 1.48 18.85
C ALA A 338 -6.18 0.29 18.02
N MET A 339 -7.23 0.48 17.21
CA MET A 339 -7.81 -0.57 16.36
C MET A 339 -6.82 -1.07 15.30
N ILE A 340 -6.07 -0.18 14.65
CA ILE A 340 -5.07 -0.56 13.65
C ILE A 340 -3.80 -1.18 14.26
N ALA A 341 -3.65 -1.06 15.58
CA ALA A 341 -2.60 -1.66 16.40
C ALA A 341 -3.02 -2.95 17.11
N ASP A 342 -4.23 -3.46 16.87
CA ASP A 342 -4.82 -4.56 17.63
C ASP A 342 -4.10 -5.92 17.40
N HIS A 343 -3.88 -6.63 18.51
CA HIS A 343 -3.21 -7.93 18.58
C HIS A 343 -4.10 -9.06 19.10
N HIS A 344 -5.42 -8.89 19.13
CA HIS A 344 -6.27 -9.98 19.59
C HIS A 344 -6.35 -11.07 18.52
N ASP A 345 -5.82 -12.25 18.84
CA ASP A 345 -5.86 -13.43 17.99
C ASP A 345 -7.18 -14.18 18.22
N VAL A 346 -8.11 -13.98 17.30
CA VAL A 346 -9.45 -14.58 17.37
C VAL A 346 -9.46 -16.11 17.24
N TYR A 347 -8.40 -16.72 16.69
CA TYR A 347 -8.33 -18.17 16.56
C TYR A 347 -7.91 -18.86 17.86
N LEU A 348 -6.96 -18.26 18.58
CA LEU A 348 -6.50 -18.76 19.88
C LEU A 348 -7.24 -18.14 21.06
N ASP A 349 -8.10 -17.16 20.81
CA ASP A 349 -8.77 -16.33 21.82
C ASP A 349 -7.78 -15.73 22.83
N ARG A 350 -6.84 -14.93 22.31
CA ARG A 350 -5.78 -14.29 23.12
C ARG A 350 -5.71 -12.80 22.84
N ASN A 351 -5.77 -11.99 23.89
CA ASN A 351 -5.85 -10.53 23.79
C ASN A 351 -4.60 -9.85 23.22
N ASP A 352 -3.40 -10.35 23.54
CA ASP A 352 -2.15 -9.80 23.03
C ASP A 352 -1.29 -10.96 22.52
N ASN A 353 -1.55 -11.36 21.28
CA ASN A 353 -0.82 -12.42 20.59
C ASN A 353 -0.41 -11.95 19.18
N PRO A 354 0.53 -10.99 19.07
CA PRO A 354 1.00 -10.48 17.79
C PRO A 354 1.52 -11.62 16.91
N CYS A 355 0.89 -11.81 15.75
CA CYS A 355 1.19 -12.91 14.84
C CYS A 355 0.69 -12.61 13.42
N SER A 356 0.62 -13.61 12.53
CA SER A 356 0.10 -13.45 11.16
C SER A 356 -1.41 -13.19 11.08
N ARG A 357 -2.16 -13.44 12.16
CA ARG A 357 -3.64 -13.38 12.20
C ARG A 357 -4.19 -12.07 12.77
N THR A 358 -3.34 -11.26 13.39
CA THR A 358 -3.73 -10.02 14.06
C THR A 358 -3.78 -8.83 13.09
N ILE A 359 -4.50 -7.75 13.43
CA ILE A 359 -4.61 -6.56 12.57
C ILE A 359 -3.26 -5.85 12.44
N CYS A 360 -2.53 -5.70 13.54
CA CYS A 360 -1.11 -5.37 13.51
C CYS A 360 -0.33 -6.68 13.38
N GLY A 361 0.12 -6.98 12.17
CA GLY A 361 0.75 -8.25 11.83
C GLY A 361 2.21 -8.33 12.26
N HIS A 362 2.58 -9.48 12.83
CA HIS A 362 3.93 -9.78 13.30
C HIS A 362 4.32 -11.22 12.94
N LEU A 363 4.66 -11.49 11.67
CA LEU A 363 5.01 -12.86 11.25
C LEU A 363 6.36 -13.29 11.82
N GLU A 364 7.21 -12.35 12.25
CA GLU A 364 8.50 -12.63 12.87
C GLU A 364 8.34 -13.28 14.25
N LEU A 365 7.15 -13.19 14.84
CA LEU A 365 6.79 -13.79 16.12
C LEU A 365 5.93 -15.06 15.97
N ASP A 366 5.49 -15.38 14.75
CA ASP A 366 4.61 -16.52 14.48
C ASP A 366 5.41 -17.79 14.20
N ASP A 367 5.20 -18.83 15.00
CA ASP A 367 5.83 -20.15 14.79
C ASP A 367 5.17 -20.96 13.66
N ALA A 368 4.14 -20.39 13.02
CA ALA A 368 3.38 -20.97 11.91
C ALA A 368 2.79 -22.35 12.22
N ARG A 369 2.52 -22.67 13.50
CA ARG A 369 2.03 -23.99 13.91
C ARG A 369 0.65 -24.35 13.36
N PHE A 370 -0.19 -23.35 13.12
CA PHE A 370 -1.60 -23.53 12.75
C PHE A 370 -2.01 -22.85 11.44
N GLY A 371 -1.08 -22.17 10.76
CA GLY A 371 -1.30 -21.51 9.46
C GLY A 371 -0.55 -22.24 8.35
N GLY A 372 -1.14 -22.31 7.15
CA GLY A 372 -0.47 -22.85 5.97
C GLY A 372 0.81 -22.05 5.70
N SER A 373 1.96 -22.74 5.71
CA SER A 373 3.28 -22.12 5.73
C SER A 373 3.73 -21.66 4.34
N ASP A 374 3.06 -20.67 3.75
CA ASP A 374 3.50 -20.15 2.45
C ASP A 374 4.87 -19.47 2.54
N HIS A 375 5.21 -18.92 3.71
CA HIS A 375 6.48 -18.26 3.98
C HIS A 375 7.35 -18.91 5.06
N GLY A 376 6.86 -19.96 5.72
CA GLY A 376 7.56 -20.59 6.85
C GLY A 376 7.50 -19.79 8.16
N PRO A 377 8.01 -20.36 9.27
CA PRO A 377 7.93 -19.76 10.59
C PRO A 377 8.88 -18.58 10.78
N PHE A 378 8.47 -17.64 11.64
CA PHE A 378 9.21 -16.44 12.01
C PHE A 378 9.61 -15.59 10.80
N ASN A 379 8.74 -15.45 9.79
CA ASN A 379 9.04 -14.67 8.58
C ASN A 379 9.16 -13.17 8.93
N PRO A 380 10.26 -12.45 8.60
CA PRO A 380 10.42 -11.02 8.87
C PRO A 380 9.51 -10.17 7.96
N TRP A 381 8.22 -10.20 8.28
CA TRP A 381 7.12 -9.64 7.51
C TRP A 381 6.01 -9.22 8.48
N GLY A 382 5.32 -8.14 8.18
CA GLY A 382 4.24 -7.65 9.02
C GLY A 382 3.96 -6.20 8.76
N ALA A 383 3.23 -5.56 9.68
CA ALA A 383 2.92 -4.15 9.59
C ALA A 383 4.19 -3.28 9.73
N ASN A 384 4.53 -2.48 8.73
CA ASN A 384 5.72 -1.62 8.73
C ASN A 384 5.45 -0.20 9.24
N ASP A 385 4.18 0.18 9.32
CA ASP A 385 3.71 1.51 9.69
C ASP A 385 2.26 1.44 10.17
N GLY A 386 1.74 2.54 10.71
CA GLY A 386 0.30 2.78 10.86
C GLY A 386 -0.05 4.21 10.51
N LYS A 387 -1.20 4.42 9.86
CA LYS A 387 -1.74 5.73 9.48
C LYS A 387 -3.20 5.84 9.87
N VAL A 388 -3.60 7.04 10.32
CA VAL A 388 -4.96 7.39 10.68
C VAL A 388 -5.25 8.81 10.20
N THR A 389 -6.42 9.01 9.58
CA THR A 389 -6.97 10.34 9.34
C THR A 389 -8.48 10.34 9.62
N ASP A 390 -9.00 11.49 10.03
CA ASP A 390 -10.42 11.75 10.17
C ASP A 390 -10.82 12.92 9.25
N SER A 391 -12.10 13.25 9.19
CA SER A 391 -12.57 14.32 8.29
C SER A 391 -12.04 15.71 8.64
N GLU A 392 -11.58 15.97 9.87
CA GLU A 392 -10.96 17.24 10.22
C GLU A 392 -9.52 17.28 9.70
N MET A 393 -8.74 16.25 10.02
CA MET A 393 -7.37 16.11 9.51
C MET A 393 -7.34 16.11 7.97
N ALA A 394 -8.24 15.37 7.32
CA ALA A 394 -8.29 15.32 5.86
C ALA A 394 -8.63 16.68 5.21
N ARG A 395 -9.49 17.50 5.83
CA ARG A 395 -9.77 18.87 5.36
C ARG A 395 -8.57 19.80 5.54
N ASP A 396 -7.77 19.57 6.57
CA ASP A 396 -6.52 20.28 6.81
C ASP A 396 -5.35 19.70 5.99
N MET A 397 -5.60 18.77 5.07
CA MET A 397 -4.57 18.02 4.33
C MET A 397 -3.54 17.41 5.29
N ALA A 398 -4.01 16.60 6.23
CA ALA A 398 -3.20 16.02 7.29
C ALA A 398 -3.59 14.58 7.65
N PHE A 399 -2.63 13.83 8.20
CA PHE A 399 -2.87 12.55 8.84
C PHE A 399 -1.89 12.31 9.99
N SER A 400 -2.22 11.38 10.89
CA SER A 400 -1.29 10.88 11.89
C SER A 400 -0.67 9.56 11.43
N ALA A 401 0.65 9.42 11.56
CA ALA A 401 1.35 8.21 11.21
C ALA A 401 2.42 7.81 12.24
N ARG A 402 2.71 6.51 12.30
CA ARG A 402 3.79 5.92 13.09
C ARG A 402 4.65 5.06 12.15
N TRP A 403 5.95 5.31 12.16
CA TRP A 403 6.92 4.47 11.47
C TRP A 403 7.29 3.27 12.35
N GLY A 404 7.39 2.08 11.75
CA GLY A 404 7.47 0.82 12.49
C GLY A 404 6.08 0.30 12.89
N HIS A 405 6.04 -0.77 13.69
CA HIS A 405 4.78 -1.43 14.02
C HIS A 405 3.74 -0.47 14.62
N PRO A 406 2.47 -0.46 14.16
CA PRO A 406 1.40 0.35 14.74
C PRO A 406 1.27 0.26 16.25
N CYS A 407 1.52 -0.92 16.83
CA CYS A 407 1.51 -1.16 18.28
C CYS A 407 2.68 -0.52 19.03
N GLY A 408 3.71 -0.03 18.33
CA GLY A 408 4.93 0.52 18.92
C GLY A 408 5.92 -0.54 19.39
N ARG A 409 5.68 -1.83 19.11
CA ARG A 409 6.67 -2.87 19.42
C ARG A 409 7.93 -2.64 18.56
N PRO A 410 9.15 -2.70 19.13
CA PRO A 410 10.36 -2.58 18.33
C PRO A 410 10.75 -3.91 17.66
N PHE A 411 11.52 -3.82 16.58
CA PHE A 411 12.19 -4.95 15.92
C PHE A 411 13.69 -4.67 15.80
N ASP A 412 14.52 -5.59 16.30
CA ASP A 412 15.98 -5.57 16.16
C ASP A 412 16.37 -6.60 15.10
N ALA A 413 16.86 -6.12 13.95
CA ALA A 413 17.11 -6.96 12.78
C ALA A 413 18.28 -7.93 13.02
N GLN A 414 19.33 -7.50 13.71
CA GLN A 414 20.51 -8.32 13.95
C GLN A 414 20.26 -9.36 15.03
N ALA A 415 19.57 -9.01 16.12
CA ALA A 415 19.14 -9.95 17.14
C ALA A 415 18.16 -10.99 16.56
N PHE A 416 17.23 -10.55 15.70
CA PHE A 416 16.31 -11.43 14.99
C PHE A 416 17.08 -12.44 14.12
N MET A 417 18.01 -11.99 13.26
CA MET A 417 18.78 -12.87 12.39
C MET A 417 19.70 -13.83 13.17
N LYS A 418 20.26 -13.39 14.30
CA LYS A 418 21.02 -14.27 15.19
C LYS A 418 20.15 -15.41 15.76
N ARG A 419 18.88 -15.11 16.09
CA ARG A 419 17.93 -16.11 16.61
C ARG A 419 17.35 -16.99 15.50
N HIS A 420 17.20 -16.44 14.30
CA HIS A 420 16.56 -17.07 13.15
C HIS A 420 17.49 -17.05 11.93
N PRO A 421 18.60 -17.80 11.95
CA PRO A 421 19.63 -17.73 10.91
C PRO A 421 19.15 -18.19 9.52
N GLN A 422 17.98 -18.83 9.41
CA GLN A 422 17.37 -19.13 8.12
C GLN A 422 17.07 -17.87 7.29
N TRP A 423 16.98 -16.70 7.92
CA TRP A 423 16.73 -15.42 7.28
C TRP A 423 17.99 -14.61 6.98
N ASN A 424 19.18 -15.14 7.23
CA ASN A 424 20.46 -14.41 7.05
C ASN A 424 20.73 -13.94 5.62
N TRP A 425 20.03 -14.48 4.62
CA TRP A 425 20.10 -13.98 3.25
C TRP A 425 19.59 -12.52 3.14
N LEU A 426 18.77 -12.05 4.08
CA LEU A 426 18.33 -10.65 4.17
C LEU A 426 19.31 -9.73 4.90
N ASN A 427 20.49 -10.22 5.33
CA ASN A 427 21.45 -9.39 6.04
C ASN A 427 21.99 -8.27 5.13
N GLY A 428 22.02 -7.04 5.65
CA GLY A 428 22.34 -5.83 4.87
C GLY A 428 21.16 -5.25 4.07
N TYR A 429 19.99 -5.90 4.13
CA TYR A 429 18.76 -5.44 3.49
C TYR A 429 17.62 -5.12 4.46
N MET A 430 17.78 -5.39 5.76
CA MET A 430 16.81 -5.03 6.81
C MET A 430 17.41 -4.05 7.81
N ARG A 431 16.60 -3.08 8.23
CA ARG A 431 16.90 -2.10 9.27
C ARG A 431 16.12 -2.39 10.55
N ASP A 432 16.63 -1.87 11.67
CA ASP A 432 15.89 -1.87 12.93
C ASP A 432 14.64 -1.01 12.84
N ARG A 433 13.59 -1.40 13.57
CA ARG A 433 12.36 -0.63 13.75
C ARG A 433 12.24 -0.22 15.20
N PRO A 434 12.72 0.96 15.59
CA PRO A 434 12.49 1.45 16.94
C PRO A 434 11.02 1.86 17.11
N SER A 435 10.60 2.01 18.38
CA SER A 435 9.25 2.45 18.74
C SER A 435 9.08 3.97 18.54
N TRP A 436 8.85 4.42 17.32
CA TRP A 436 8.56 5.84 17.05
C TRP A 436 7.17 6.25 17.58
N PRO A 437 6.98 7.53 17.97
CA PRO A 437 5.68 8.04 18.36
C PRO A 437 4.72 8.09 17.16
N TRP A 438 3.42 8.24 17.45
CA TRP A 438 2.48 8.73 16.45
C TRP A 438 2.75 10.22 16.22
N THR A 439 3.02 10.61 14.98
CA THR A 439 3.32 11.98 14.57
C THR A 439 2.25 12.47 13.61
N ARG A 440 1.88 13.75 13.67
CA ARG A 440 0.97 14.36 12.68
C ARG A 440 1.81 14.94 11.55
N PHE A 441 1.45 14.59 10.32
CA PHE A 441 1.98 15.21 9.11
C PHE A 441 0.87 16.01 8.45
N GLU A 442 1.20 17.21 7.98
CA GLU A 442 0.28 18.11 7.31
C GLU A 442 0.98 18.80 6.15
N ALA A 443 0.20 19.15 5.15
CA ALA A 443 0.68 19.83 3.96
C ALA A 443 1.29 21.20 4.32
N LEU A 444 2.37 21.61 3.63
CA LEU A 444 2.99 22.91 3.87
C LEU A 444 2.04 24.06 3.52
N ARG A 445 2.02 25.07 4.38
CA ARG A 445 1.22 26.28 4.22
C ARG A 445 2.01 27.39 3.56
#